data_AF-A0A538CND5-F1
#
_entry.id   AF-A0A538CND5-F1
#
_cell.length_a   1.000
_cell.length_b   1.000
_cell.length_c   1.000
_cell.angle_alpha   90.00
_cell.angle_beta   90.00
_cell.angle_gamma   90.00
#
_symmetry.space_group_name_H-M   'P 1'
#
loop_
_entity.id
_entity.type
_entity.pdbx_description
1 polymer ?
#
loop_
_entity_poly.entity_id
_entity_poly.type
_entity_poly.pdbx_seq_one_letter_code
_entity_poly.pdbx_strand_id
1 'polypeptide(L)'
;MSSRTCPEWPMLMEYAPDLQFKHYTVAEARLPAEALMNIPDVPLSAVAICCDLERHVFYAAHTDPAVGEALRATHWYELVEWTSSGPGSAALPRSPA
;
A
#
# COMPACT_ATOMS: atom_id res chain seq x y z
N MET A 1 -12.75 9.53 -14.57
CA MET A 1 -11.74 9.47 -13.49
C MET A 1 -10.93 8.21 -13.71
N SER A 2 -9.70 8.35 -14.20
CA SER A 2 -8.86 7.21 -14.58
C SER A 2 -8.14 6.68 -13.35
N SER A 3 -8.61 5.56 -12.81
CA SER A 3 -7.75 4.66 -12.04
C SER A 3 -6.59 4.28 -12.96
N ARG A 4 -5.44 4.93 -12.75
CA ARG A 4 -4.25 4.69 -13.56
C ARG A 4 -3.52 3.52 -12.92
N THR A 5 -3.48 2.39 -13.61
CA THR A 5 -2.60 1.28 -13.24
C THR A 5 -1.18 1.82 -13.03
N CYS A 6 -0.49 1.31 -12.01
CA CYS A 6 0.86 1.76 -11.70
C CYS A 6 1.79 1.61 -12.93
N PRO A 7 2.65 2.59 -13.30
CA PRO A 7 3.56 2.41 -14.44
C PRO A 7 4.62 1.33 -14.15
N GLU A 8 4.95 1.12 -12.87
CA GLU A 8 5.82 0.03 -12.41
C GLU A 8 5.08 -1.29 -12.23
N TRP A 9 3.80 -1.36 -12.57
CA TRP A 9 2.98 -2.56 -12.47
C TRP A 9 3.62 -3.83 -13.07
N PRO A 10 4.27 -3.81 -14.25
CA PRO A 10 4.93 -5.00 -14.78
C PRO A 10 6.00 -5.55 -13.82
N MET A 11 6.78 -4.67 -13.21
CA MET A 11 7.81 -5.02 -12.23
C MET A 11 7.15 -5.52 -10.94
N LEU A 12 6.10 -4.84 -10.46
CA LEU A 12 5.36 -5.26 -9.27
C LEU A 12 4.73 -6.65 -9.43
N MET A 13 4.27 -7.02 -10.63
CA MET A 13 3.77 -8.37 -10.91
C MET A 13 4.86 -9.45 -10.83
N GLU A 14 6.12 -9.12 -11.08
CA GLU A 14 7.23 -10.08 -10.90
C GLU A 14 7.50 -10.36 -9.41
N TYR A 15 7.33 -9.36 -8.55
CA TYR A 15 7.53 -9.49 -7.10
C TYR A 15 6.30 -10.03 -6.36
N ALA A 16 5.11 -9.60 -6.76
CA ALA A 16 3.86 -9.91 -6.11
C ALA A 16 2.72 -9.97 -7.14
N PRO A 17 2.63 -11.07 -7.92
CA PRO A 17 1.63 -11.23 -8.99
C PRO A 17 0.19 -11.20 -8.47
N ASP A 18 0.01 -11.48 -7.19
CA ASP A 18 -1.27 -11.50 -6.51
C ASP A 18 -1.82 -10.10 -6.23
N LEU A 19 -0.96 -9.09 -6.03
CA LEU A 19 -1.38 -7.73 -5.66
C LEU A 19 -1.79 -6.95 -6.89
N GLN A 20 -2.88 -6.16 -6.84
CA GLN A 20 -3.34 -5.25 -7.90
C GLN A 20 -3.15 -3.77 -7.53
N PHE A 21 -1.96 -3.24 -7.79
CA PHE A 21 -1.64 -1.83 -7.52
C PHE A 21 -2.30 -0.88 -8.52
N LYS A 22 -3.11 0.02 -7.97
CA LYS A 22 -3.78 1.09 -8.72
C LYS A 22 -3.50 2.42 -8.04
N HIS A 23 -3.41 3.48 -8.84
CA HIS A 23 -3.32 4.83 -8.30
C HIS A 23 -4.70 5.40 -8.02
N TYR A 24 -4.85 5.88 -6.80
CA TYR A 24 -6.02 6.57 -6.30
C TYR A 24 -5.58 7.88 -5.64
N THR A 25 -6.53 8.77 -5.42
CA THR A 25 -6.39 9.79 -4.38
C THR A 25 -6.76 9.20 -3.02
N VAL A 26 -6.26 9.77 -1.93
CA VAL A 26 -6.65 9.35 -0.57
C VAL A 26 -8.17 9.43 -0.38
N ALA A 27 -8.81 10.45 -0.98
CA ALA A 27 -10.26 10.60 -0.99
C ALA A 27 -10.99 9.44 -1.70
N GLU A 28 -10.42 8.89 -2.77
CA GLU A 28 -10.98 7.75 -3.52
C GLU A 28 -10.72 6.42 -2.81
N ALA A 29 -9.55 6.26 -2.20
CA ALA A 29 -9.13 5.03 -1.54
C ALA A 29 -9.95 4.72 -0.28
N ARG A 30 -10.68 5.71 0.28
CA ARG A 30 -11.49 5.57 1.51
C ARG A 30 -10.70 4.89 2.63
N LEU A 31 -9.52 5.44 2.89
CA LEU A 31 -8.60 4.92 3.91
C LEU A 31 -9.25 4.89 5.30
N PRO A 32 -8.74 4.05 6.22
CA PRO A 32 -9.24 3.97 7.59
C PRO A 32 -9.19 5.34 8.28
N ALA A 33 -10.21 5.64 9.11
CA ALA A 33 -10.33 6.94 9.75
C ALA A 33 -9.11 7.26 10.64
N GLU A 34 -8.54 6.25 11.28
CA GLU A 34 -7.32 6.35 12.09
C GLU A 34 -6.08 6.72 11.26
N ALA A 35 -5.99 6.30 10.00
CA ALA A 35 -4.93 6.74 9.10
C ALA A 35 -5.15 8.21 8.72
N LEU A 36 -6.40 8.58 8.38
CA LEU A 36 -6.74 9.95 7.99
C LEU A 36 -6.46 10.97 9.09
N MET A 37 -6.62 10.60 10.37
CA MET A 37 -6.29 11.47 11.51
C MET A 37 -4.78 11.79 11.62
N ASN A 38 -3.93 10.94 11.04
CA ASN A 38 -2.47 11.11 11.05
C ASN A 38 -1.93 11.78 9.78
N ILE A 39 -2.77 11.99 8.76
CA ILE A 39 -2.37 12.69 7.54
C ILE A 39 -2.41 14.21 7.84
N PRO A 40 -1.35 14.96 7.48
CA PRO A 40 -1.31 16.41 7.67
C PRO A 40 -2.44 17.12 6.89
N ASP A 41 -2.64 18.42 7.15
CA ASP A 41 -3.74 19.25 6.63
C ASP A 41 -3.64 19.55 5.11
N VAL A 42 -3.41 18.51 4.31
CA VAL A 42 -3.35 18.50 2.86
C VAL A 42 -4.68 17.99 2.30
N PRO A 43 -5.17 18.54 1.19
CA PRO A 43 -6.43 18.09 0.61
C PRO A 43 -6.33 16.63 0.16
N LEU A 44 -7.13 15.74 0.74
CA LEU A 44 -7.13 14.30 0.47
C LEU A 44 -7.38 13.96 -1.01
N SER A 45 -8.00 14.88 -1.76
CA SER A 45 -8.22 14.76 -3.21
C SER A 45 -6.99 15.13 -4.06
N ALA A 46 -5.98 15.77 -3.47
CA ALA A 46 -4.70 16.09 -4.12
C ALA A 46 -3.59 15.10 -3.78
N VAL A 47 -3.76 14.30 -2.73
CA VAL A 47 -2.76 13.32 -2.30
C VAL A 47 -2.97 12.01 -3.05
N ALA A 48 -1.97 11.62 -3.83
CA ALA A 48 -1.96 10.35 -4.55
C ALA A 48 -1.44 9.22 -3.65
N ILE A 49 -2.04 8.05 -3.82
CA ILE A 49 -1.65 6.81 -3.19
C ILE A 49 -1.64 5.70 -4.25
N CYS A 50 -0.62 4.84 -4.20
CA CYS A 50 -0.55 3.63 -4.99
C CYS A 50 -0.80 2.43 -4.07
N CYS A 51 -1.92 1.73 -4.25
CA CYS A 51 -2.26 0.62 -3.37
C CYS A 51 -3.14 -0.45 -4.01
N ASP A 52 -3.10 -1.62 -3.38
CA ASP A 52 -4.11 -2.67 -3.45
C ASP A 52 -5.06 -2.52 -2.25
N LEU A 53 -6.31 -2.16 -2.53
CA LEU A 53 -7.36 -1.99 -1.53
C LEU A 53 -7.89 -3.31 -0.98
N GLU A 54 -7.76 -4.42 -1.72
CA GLU A 54 -8.26 -5.72 -1.29
C GLU A 54 -7.31 -6.37 -0.28
N ARG A 55 -5.99 -6.21 -0.50
CA ARG A 55 -4.96 -6.75 0.40
C ARG A 55 -4.42 -5.75 1.41
N HIS A 56 -4.87 -4.49 1.35
CA HIS A 56 -4.39 -3.38 2.19
C HIS A 56 -2.87 -3.20 2.11
N VAL A 57 -2.33 -3.27 0.89
CA VAL A 57 -0.90 -3.09 0.63
C VAL A 57 -0.70 -1.82 -0.17
N PHE A 58 0.19 -0.96 0.27
CA PHE A 58 0.56 0.26 -0.45
C PHE A 58 2.01 0.20 -0.90
N TYR A 59 2.33 0.97 -1.94
CA TYR A 59 3.68 1.09 -2.46
C TYR A 59 4.25 2.47 -2.14
N ALA A 60 5.25 2.51 -1.26
CA ALA A 60 5.77 3.76 -0.71
C ALA A 60 6.45 4.65 -1.75
N ALA A 61 7.03 4.09 -2.83
CA ALA A 61 7.71 4.89 -3.85
C ALA A 61 6.76 5.80 -4.64
N HIS A 62 5.49 5.43 -4.72
CA HIS A 62 4.44 6.18 -5.43
C HIS A 62 3.36 6.75 -4.51
N THR A 63 3.58 6.68 -3.20
CA THR A 63 2.68 7.20 -2.18
C THR A 63 3.37 8.34 -1.46
N ASP A 64 2.60 9.37 -1.09
CA ASP A 64 3.16 10.46 -0.28
C ASP A 64 3.75 9.90 1.04
N PRO A 65 4.97 10.30 1.43
CA PRO A 65 5.61 9.79 2.64
C PRO A 65 4.76 9.94 3.90
N ALA A 66 4.02 11.05 4.05
CA ALA A 66 3.17 11.27 5.21
C ALA A 66 1.98 10.29 5.24
N VAL A 67 1.41 9.96 4.08
CA VAL A 67 0.37 8.92 3.97
C VAL A 67 0.95 7.54 4.23
N GLY A 68 2.15 7.26 3.72
CA GLY A 68 2.85 6.01 3.99
C GLY A 68 3.07 5.77 5.49
N GLU A 69 3.56 6.78 6.22
CA GLU A 69 3.73 6.68 7.68
C GLU A 69 2.39 6.51 8.40
N ALA A 70 1.36 7.27 8.01
CA ALA A 70 0.03 7.16 8.58
C ALA A 70 -0.57 5.74 8.37
N LEU A 71 -0.35 5.13 7.21
CA LEU A 71 -0.81 3.78 6.91
C LEU A 71 -0.04 2.71 7.69
N ARG A 72 1.27 2.85 7.88
CA ARG A 72 2.08 1.93 8.69
C ARG A 72 1.65 1.90 10.16
N ALA A 73 1.00 2.95 10.65
CA ALA A 73 0.41 2.98 11.98
C ALA A 73 -0.90 2.16 12.09
N THR A 74 -1.36 1.56 10.99
CA THR A 74 -2.60 0.77 10.90
C THR A 74 -2.34 -0.68 10.48
N HIS A 75 -3.35 -1.37 9.95
CA HIS A 75 -3.25 -2.74 9.45
C HIS A 75 -2.70 -2.84 8.02
N TRP A 76 -2.29 -1.72 7.43
CA TRP A 76 -1.76 -1.65 6.08
C TRP A 76 -0.28 -2.01 6.03
N TYR A 77 0.12 -2.70 4.98
CA TYR A 77 1.50 -3.13 4.78
C TYR A 77 2.14 -2.38 3.62
N GLU A 78 3.43 -2.06 3.74
CA GLU A 78 4.21 -1.60 2.59
C GLU A 78 4.58 -2.81 1.72
N LEU A 79 4.69 -2.64 0.40
CA LEU A 79 4.99 -3.73 -0.53
C LEU A 79 6.26 -4.52 -0.16
N VAL A 80 7.35 -3.84 0.20
CA VAL A 80 8.61 -4.49 0.61
C VAL A 80 8.39 -5.30 1.87
N GLU A 81 7.60 -4.81 2.81
CA GLU A 81 7.24 -5.54 4.03
C GLU A 81 6.36 -6.75 3.72
N TRP A 82 5.36 -6.59 2.86
CA TRP A 82 4.46 -7.66 2.42
C TRP A 82 5.22 -8.79 1.70
N THR A 83 6.14 -8.44 0.81
CA THR A 83 6.96 -9.41 0.07
C THR A 83 8.00 -10.08 0.97
N SER A 84 8.56 -9.36 1.95
CA SER A 84 9.57 -9.89 2.86
C SER A 84 9.01 -10.66 4.07
N SER A 85 7.78 -10.37 4.50
CA SER A 85 7.24 -10.86 5.78
C SER A 85 5.71 -11.07 5.80
N GLY A 86 4.99 -10.75 4.72
CA GLY A 86 3.55 -10.94 4.62
C GLY A 86 3.14 -12.42 4.61
N PRO A 87 1.83 -12.73 4.58
CA PRO A 87 1.31 -14.10 4.57
C PRO A 87 1.80 -14.96 3.39
N GLY A 88 2.44 -14.38 2.36
CA GLY A 88 3.20 -15.12 1.33
C GLY A 88 4.55 -15.69 1.80
N SER A 89 5.16 -15.12 2.86
CA SER A 89 6.39 -15.62 3.50
C SER A 89 6.11 -16.53 4.72
N ALA A 90 4.88 -16.55 5.23
CA ALA A 90 4.50 -17.34 6.41
C ALA A 90 4.31 -18.85 6.15
N ALA A 91 4.55 -19.33 4.92
CA ALA A 91 4.47 -20.75 4.57
C ALA A 91 5.80 -21.53 4.71
N LEU A 92 6.81 -20.98 5.38
CA LEU A 92 7.96 -21.77 5.83
C LEU A 92 8.00 -21.81 7.35
N PRO A 93 7.74 -22.98 7.98
CA PRO A 93 7.95 -23.12 9.41
C PRO A 93 9.42 -22.82 9.70
N ARG A 94 9.65 -21.81 10.53
CA ARG A 94 10.98 -21.51 11.07
C ARG A 94 11.35 -22.70 11.96
N SER A 95 12.15 -23.64 11.45
CA SER A 95 12.71 -24.71 12.27
C SER A 95 13.54 -24.11 13.40
N PRO A 96 13.32 -24.49 14.66
CA PRO A 96 14.25 -24.15 15.73
C PRO A 96 15.53 -24.97 15.59
N ALA A 97 16.63 -24.33 16.00
CA ALA A 97 18.01 -24.82 15.99
C ALA A 97 18.23 -26.09 16.84
#